data_AF-A0A831K6V7-F1
#
_entry.id   AF-A0A831K6V7-F1
#
_cell.length_a   1.000
_cell.length_b   1.000
_cell.length_c   1.000
_cell.angle_alpha   90.00
_cell.angle_beta   90.00
_cell.angle_gamma   90.00
#
_symmetry.space_group_name_H-M   'P 1'
#
loop_
_entity.id
_entity.type
_entity.pdbx_description
1 polymer ?
#
loop_
_entity_poly.entity_id
_entity_poly.type
_entity_poly.pdbx_seq_one_letter_code
_entity_poly.pdbx_strand_id
1 'polypeptide(L)' 'MRKWIVVPDTNFLLVPGQFGVDIIGELHRILDVKFEILIPNVVLDELEVIERKVKGKDLIAVKMAKKLAEKF' A
#
# COMPACT_ATOMS: atom_id res chain seq x y z
N MET A 1 -12.18 -22.34 6.52
CA MET A 1 -12.19 -20.95 7.04
C MET A 1 -12.34 -19.99 5.88
N ARG A 2 -13.19 -18.96 6.02
CA ARG A 2 -13.35 -17.90 5.01
C ARG A 2 -12.09 -17.03 4.99
N LYS A 3 -11.56 -16.74 3.80
CA LYS A 3 -10.42 -15.82 3.58
C LYS A 3 -10.99 -14.51 3.05
N TRP A 4 -10.58 -13.39 3.63
CA TRP A 4 -11.00 -12.05 3.20
C TRP A 4 -10.02 -11.48 2.19
N ILE A 5 -10.52 -10.71 1.24
CA ILE A 5 -9.69 -10.00 0.27
C ILE A 5 -9.62 -8.54 0.71
N VAL A 6 -8.41 -8.05 0.92
CA VAL A 6 -8.11 -6.64 1.16
C VAL A 6 -7.62 -6.06 -0.15
N VAL A 7 -8.35 -5.09 -0.69
CA VAL A 7 -7.98 -4.39 -1.92
C VAL A 7 -7.67 -2.94 -1.55
N PRO A 8 -6.41 -2.60 -1.26
CA PRO A 8 -6.03 -1.23 -0.93
C PRO A 8 -6.03 -0.36 -2.19
N ASP A 9 -6.40 0.91 -2.02
CA ASP A 9 -6.24 1.94 -3.05
C ASP A 9 -4.87 2.61 -2.94
N THR A 10 -4.57 3.51 -3.89
CA THR A 10 -3.31 4.26 -3.94
C THR A 10 -3.08 5.08 -2.66
N ASN A 11 -4.12 5.75 -2.15
CA ASN A 11 -4.00 6.59 -0.96
C ASN A 11 -3.69 5.76 0.30
N PHE A 12 -4.33 4.60 0.45
CA PHE A 12 -4.06 3.68 1.54
C PHE A 12 -2.61 3.21 1.57
N LEU A 13 -1.95 3.07 0.42
CA LEU A 13 -0.53 2.71 0.36
C LEU A 13 0.40 3.90 0.64
N LEU A 14 0.00 5.11 0.28
CA LEU A 14 0.83 6.33 0.43
C LEU A 14 0.83 6.89 1.85
N VAL A 15 -0.35 6.97 2.48
CA VAL A 15 -0.53 7.60 3.80
C VAL A 15 0.38 6.95 4.85
N PRO A 16 0.41 5.60 5.02
CA PRO A 16 1.31 4.96 5.99
C PRO A 16 2.79 5.28 5.77
N GLY A 17 3.22 5.38 4.51
CA GLY A 17 4.60 5.75 4.15
C GLY A 17 4.99 7.16 4.60
N GLN A 18 4.04 8.10 4.64
CA GLN A 18 4.28 9.47 5.14
C GLN A 18 4.43 9.53 6.67
N PHE A 19 3.81 8.60 7.39
CA PHE A 19 3.82 8.54 8.86
C PHE A 19 4.72 7.45 9.44
N GLY A 20 5.38 6.64 8.61
CA GLY A 20 6.26 5.55 9.05
C GLY A 20 5.51 4.36 9.68
N VAL A 21 4.29 4.08 9.21
CA VAL A 21 3.42 3.02 9.75
C VAL A 21 3.63 1.71 9.00
N ASP A 22 3.78 0.60 9.73
CA ASP A 22 3.77 -0.76 9.18
C ASP A 22 2.33 -1.22 8.92
N ILE A 23 1.86 -1.01 7.70
CA ILE A 23 0.48 -1.32 7.32
C ILE A 23 0.16 -2.82 7.34
N ILE A 24 1.15 -3.68 7.12
CA ILE A 24 0.93 -5.14 7.13
C ILE A 24 0.73 -5.62 8.56
N GLY A 25 1.57 -5.17 9.49
CA GLY A 25 1.38 -5.41 10.91
C GLY A 25 0.02 -4.90 11.41
N GLU A 26 -0.39 -3.69 10.98
CA GLU A 26 -1.67 -3.11 11.39
C GLU A 26 -2.88 -3.87 10.83
N LEU A 27 -2.84 -4.34 9.58
CA LEU A 27 -3.89 -5.19 9.02
C LEU A 27 -4.03 -6.51 9.79
N HIS A 28 -2.90 -7.14 10.16
CA HIS A 28 -2.92 -8.33 11.02
C HIS A 28 -3.48 -8.05 12.42
N ARG A 29 -3.16 -6.90 13.01
CA ARG A 29 -3.64 -6.50 14.34
C ARG A 29 -5.14 -6.17 14.36
N ILE A 30 -5.65 -5.53 13.31
CA ILE A 30 -7.01 -4.97 13.29
C ILE A 30 -8.05 -5.97 12.78
N LEU A 31 -7.73 -6.73 11.72
CA LEU A 31 -8.74 -7.55 11.05
C LEU A 31 -9.06 -8.86 11.78
N ASP A 32 -8.13 -9.41 12.57
CA ASP A 32 -8.26 -10.67 13.31
C ASP A 32 -8.92 -11.83 12.51
N VAL A 33 -8.65 -11.86 11.20
CA VAL A 33 -9.15 -12.86 10.26
C VAL A 33 -8.03 -13.27 9.30
N LYS A 34 -8.19 -14.42 8.65
CA LYS A 34 -7.33 -14.77 7.52
C LYS A 34 -7.69 -13.88 6.33
N PHE A 35 -6.70 -13.16 5.80
CA PHE A 35 -6.86 -12.33 4.62
C PHE A 35 -5.74 -12.52 3.61
N GLU A 36 -5.92 -11.95 2.44
CA GLU A 36 -4.91 -11.73 1.41
C GLU A 36 -5.09 -10.34 0.84
N ILE A 37 -3.96 -9.75 0.46
CA ILE A 37 -3.92 -8.44 -0.15
C ILE A 37 -3.83 -8.66 -1.65
N LEU A 38 -4.66 -7.97 -2.41
CA LEU A 38 -4.59 -7.93 -3.87
C LEU A 38 -4.43 -6.47 -4.31
N ILE A 39 -3.40 -6.18 -5.08
CA ILE A 39 -3.17 -4.85 -5.65
C ILE A 39 -3.70 -4.82 -7.09
N PRO A 40 -4.70 -3.98 -7.39
CA PRO A 40 -5.12 -3.77 -8.77
C PRO A 40 -4.01 -3.13 -9.60
N ASN A 41 -3.85 -3.53 -10.88
CA ASN A 41 -2.86 -2.91 -11.77
C ASN A 41 -3.01 -1.38 -11.89
N VAL A 42 -4.25 -0.87 -11.85
CA VAL A 42 -4.50 0.58 -11.87
C VAL A 42 -3.85 1.32 -10.70
N VAL A 43 -3.72 0.68 -9.53
CA VAL A 43 -3.01 1.25 -8.37
C VAL A 43 -1.51 1.35 -8.63
N LEU A 44 -0.94 0.34 -9.31
CA LEU A 44 0.48 0.38 -9.72
C LEU A 44 0.72 1.53 -10.72
N ASP A 45 -0.16 1.67 -11.72
CA ASP A 45 -0.09 2.73 -12.73
C ASP A 45 -0.19 4.13 -12.08
N GLU A 46 -1.10 4.31 -11.13
CA GLU A 46 -1.25 5.56 -10.38
C GLU A 46 0.02 5.90 -9.58
N LEU A 47 0.60 4.92 -8.88
CA LEU A 47 1.84 5.11 -8.14
C LEU A 47 3.01 5.53 -9.06
N GLU A 48 3.11 4.97 -10.28
CA GLU A 48 4.12 5.41 -11.25
C GLU A 48 3.93 6.86 -11.68
N VAL A 49 2.69 7.28 -11.94
CA VAL A 49 2.38 8.66 -12.33
C VAL A 49 2.72 9.63 -11.20
N ILE A 50 2.43 9.26 -9.95
CA ILE A 50 2.72 10.10 -8.77
C ILE A 50 4.23 10.19 -8.55
N GLU A 51 4.97 9.08 -8.67
CA GLU A 51 6.44 9.04 -8.49
C GLU A 51 7.16 10.08 -9.36
N ARG A 52 6.69 10.26 -10.61
CA ARG A 52 7.26 11.22 -11.57
C ARG A 52 6.97 12.69 -11.21
N LYS A 53 5.97 12.95 -10.38
CA LYS A 53 5.49 14.31 -10.04
C LYS A 53 5.98 14.81 -8.68
N VAL A 54 6.23 13.91 -7.73
CA VAL A 54 6.56 14.27 -6.34
C VAL A 54 8.07 14.38 -6.10
N LYS A 55 8.47 15.09 -5.03
CA LYS A 55 9.87 15.25 -4.62
C LYS A 55 9.99 15.13 -3.09
N GLY A 56 11.21 14.95 -2.60
CA GLY A 56 11.50 14.97 -1.16
C GLY A 56 10.81 13.83 -0.40
N LYS A 57 10.12 14.16 0.69
CA LYS A 57 9.47 13.17 1.58
C LYS A 57 8.36 12.39 0.89
N ASP A 58 7.59 13.02 0.01
CA ASP A 58 6.52 12.35 -0.73
C ASP A 58 7.07 11.32 -1.71
N LEU A 59 8.24 11.59 -2.32
CA LEU A 59 8.91 10.61 -3.18
C LEU A 59 9.33 9.36 -2.39
N ILE A 60 9.73 9.51 -1.13
CA ILE A 60 10.07 8.38 -0.26
C ILE A 60 8.81 7.54 0.02
N ALA A 61 7.69 8.20 0.37
CA ALA A 61 6.42 7.52 0.61
C ALA A 61 5.94 6.72 -0.61
N VAL A 62 6.02 7.31 -1.82
CA VAL A 62 5.65 6.61 -3.07
C VAL A 62 6.55 5.41 -3.33
N LYS A 63 7.87 5.52 -3.14
CA LYS A 63 8.80 4.41 -3.31
C LYS A 63 8.54 3.27 -2.33
N MET A 64 8.18 3.60 -1.09
CA MET A 64 7.78 2.60 -0.09
C MET A 64 6.47 1.92 -0.50
N ALA A 65 5.47 2.68 -0.95
CA ALA A 65 4.20 2.17 -1.44
C ALA A 65 4.38 1.20 -2.62
N LYS A 66 5.19 1.56 -3.63
CA LYS A 66 5.49 0.68 -4.77
C LYS A 66 6.17 -0.62 -4.34
N LYS A 67 7.21 -0.52 -3.50
CA LYS A 67 7.92 -1.70 -3.00
C LYS A 67 7.03 -2.62 -2.16
N LEU A 68 6.02 -2.06 -1.48
CA LEU A 68 5.02 -2.86 -0.77
C LEU A 68 4.07 -3.52 -1.76
N ALA A 69 3.57 -2.78 -2.74
CA ALA A 69 2.63 -3.27 -3.73
C ALA A 69 3.20 -4.42 -4.56
N GLU A 70 4.47 -4.35 -4.96
CA GLU A 70 5.18 -5.40 -5.72
C GLU A 70 5.34 -6.74 -4.97
N LYS A 71 5.05 -6.78 -3.66
CA LYS A 71 5.12 -8.03 -2.88
C LYS A 71 3.84 -8.86 -2.94
N PHE A 72 2.77 -8.34 -3.51
CA PHE A 72 1.44 -8.95 -3.56
C PHE A 72 0.98 -9.08 -5.01
#